data_AF-A0A6A5TN92-F1
#
_entry.id   AF-A0A6A5TN92-F1
#
_cell.length_a   1.000
_cell.length_b   1.000
_cell.length_c   1.000
_cell.angle_alpha   90.00
_cell.angle_beta   90.00
_cell.angle_gamma   90.00
#
_symmetry.space_group_name_H-M   'P 1'
#
loop_
_entity.id
_entity.type
_entity.pdbx_description
1 polymer ?
#
loop_
_entity_poly.entity_id
_entity_poly.type
_entity_poly.pdbx_seq_one_letter_code
_entity_poly.pdbx_strand_id
1 'polypeptide(L)'
;MAFTVSAATNEDIRQIVHIMFKAYGGGNEYINAIFPRGLTEEGEDLTTQRMLRINSIAPGITWEKATDTTTGVVVGGAMWSLYEHVKPQRFPIDGPPGTWETAEEKEYAKALQASCVGDEMALCDGSDLPIMRMPIMAVDPFCQSKGAGTALLESGLRKADGLHAVVGLTCFLVRDSRV
;
A
#
# COMPACT_ATOMS: atom_id res chain seq x y z
N MET A 1 -9.38 0.50 22.21
CA MET A 1 -7.99 0.91 21.91
C MET A 1 -8.09 2.17 21.05
N ALA A 2 -7.32 3.20 21.34
CA ALA A 2 -7.41 4.49 20.63
C ALA A 2 -6.16 4.70 19.76
N PHE A 3 -6.38 5.14 18.53
CA PHE A 3 -5.33 5.34 17.54
C PHE A 3 -5.31 6.79 17.06
N THR A 4 -4.12 7.27 16.74
CA THR A 4 -3.93 8.56 16.06
C THR A 4 -3.32 8.33 14.69
N VAL A 5 -3.81 9.06 13.69
CA VAL A 5 -3.27 9.05 12.33
C VAL A 5 -2.47 10.33 12.10
N SER A 6 -1.26 10.18 11.58
CA SER A 6 -0.37 11.30 11.26
C SER A 6 0.47 10.98 10.02
N ALA A 7 1.15 11.99 9.46
CA ALA A 7 2.07 11.79 8.36
C ALA A 7 3.23 10.87 8.76
N ALA A 8 3.59 9.95 7.86
CA ALA A 8 4.70 9.03 8.06
C ALA A 8 6.02 9.65 7.59
N THR A 9 7.07 9.46 8.38
CA THR A 9 8.46 9.73 7.99
C THR A 9 9.02 8.57 7.17
N ASN A 10 10.21 8.75 6.58
CA ASN A 10 10.92 7.65 5.91
C ASN A 10 11.26 6.48 6.85
N GLU A 11 11.36 6.72 8.16
CA GLU A 11 11.55 5.64 9.13
C GLU A 11 10.25 4.90 9.40
N ASP A 12 9.14 5.63 9.51
CA ASP A 12 7.82 5.01 9.63
C ASP A 12 7.48 4.15 8.40
N ILE A 13 7.88 4.56 7.19
CA ILE A 13 7.69 3.76 5.97
C ILE A 13 8.38 2.39 6.09
N ARG A 14 9.59 2.32 6.66
CA ARG A 14 10.28 1.03 6.91
C ARG A 14 9.45 0.14 7.83
N GLN A 15 8.99 0.71 8.94
CA GLN A 15 8.16 0.00 9.90
C GLN A 15 6.82 -0.44 9.29
N ILE A 16 6.22 0.35 8.41
CA ILE A 16 4.98 0.00 7.72
C ILE A 16 5.21 -1.15 6.74
N VAL A 17 6.32 -1.18 6.00
CA VAL A 17 6.69 -2.31 5.12
C VAL A 17 6.89 -3.58 5.93
N HIS A 18 7.57 -3.50 7.08
CA HIS A 18 7.69 -4.63 8.00
C HIS A 18 6.31 -5.15 8.46
N ILE A 19 5.44 -4.23 8.91
CA ILE A 19 4.07 -4.55 9.33
C ILE A 19 3.27 -5.18 8.18
N MET A 20 3.46 -4.70 6.95
CA MET A 20 2.82 -5.22 5.75
C MET A 20 3.14 -6.71 5.56
N PHE A 21 4.43 -7.08 5.51
CA PHE A 21 4.81 -8.48 5.33
C PHE A 21 4.41 -9.36 6.51
N LYS A 22 4.55 -8.84 7.73
CA LYS A 22 4.05 -9.52 8.94
C LYS A 22 2.53 -9.77 8.88
N ALA A 23 1.75 -8.80 8.40
CA ALA A 23 0.30 -8.91 8.29
C ALA A 23 -0.14 -9.91 7.23
N TYR A 24 0.58 -10.01 6.12
CA TYR A 24 0.28 -10.98 5.07
C TYR A 24 0.78 -12.39 5.36
N GLY A 25 1.87 -12.52 6.14
CA GLY A 25 2.40 -13.82 6.57
C GLY A 25 2.74 -14.78 5.43
N GLY A 26 2.96 -14.27 4.21
CA GLY A 26 3.16 -15.08 3.00
C GLY A 26 1.91 -15.77 2.45
N GLY A 27 0.73 -15.51 3.03
CA GLY A 27 -0.54 -16.13 2.60
C GLY A 27 -1.23 -15.42 1.44
N ASN A 28 -0.65 -14.34 0.92
CA ASN A 28 -1.24 -13.55 -0.15
C ASN A 28 -0.41 -13.66 -1.43
N GLU A 29 -0.93 -14.40 -2.42
CA GLU A 29 -0.23 -14.68 -3.68
C GLU A 29 0.11 -13.41 -4.47
N TYR A 30 -0.77 -12.41 -4.43
CA TYR A 30 -0.49 -11.13 -5.05
C TYR A 30 0.74 -10.47 -4.43
N ILE A 31 0.75 -10.34 -3.10
CA ILE A 31 1.86 -9.72 -2.37
C ILE A 31 3.16 -10.50 -2.62
N ASN A 32 3.11 -11.83 -2.59
CA ASN A 32 4.26 -12.69 -2.86
C ASN A 32 4.83 -12.49 -4.27
N ALA A 33 3.96 -12.35 -5.29
CA ALA A 33 4.38 -12.14 -6.66
C ALA A 33 4.95 -10.73 -6.91
N ILE A 34 4.33 -9.70 -6.31
CA ILE A 34 4.73 -8.30 -6.51
C ILE A 34 5.96 -7.93 -5.68
N PHE A 35 6.11 -8.55 -4.51
CA PHE A 35 7.19 -8.34 -3.55
C PHE A 35 7.83 -9.68 -3.20
N PRO A 36 8.57 -10.28 -4.15
CA PRO A 36 9.21 -11.57 -3.94
C PRO A 36 10.17 -11.53 -2.76
N ARG A 37 10.23 -12.64 -2.01
CA ARG A 37 11.06 -12.79 -0.81
C ARG A 37 10.75 -11.76 0.30
N GLY A 38 9.56 -11.17 0.33
CA GLY A 38 9.18 -10.16 1.32
C GLY A 38 9.24 -10.59 2.79
N LEU A 39 9.33 -11.90 3.08
CA LEU A 39 9.53 -12.43 4.44
C LEU A 39 11.02 -12.62 4.81
N THR A 40 11.95 -12.28 3.91
CA THR A 40 13.39 -12.24 4.19
C THR A 40 13.84 -10.80 4.41
N GLU A 41 14.91 -10.62 5.18
CA GLU A 41 15.50 -9.29 5.44
C GLU A 41 15.88 -8.58 4.12
N GLU A 42 16.44 -9.32 3.16
CA GLU A 42 16.80 -8.80 1.84
C GLU A 42 15.57 -8.33 1.04
N GLY A 43 14.51 -9.14 0.97
CA GLY A 43 13.31 -8.77 0.22
C GLY A 43 12.54 -7.61 0.86
N GLU A 44 12.52 -7.56 2.20
CA GLU A 44 11.97 -6.44 2.96
C GLU A 44 12.76 -5.15 2.70
N ASP A 45 14.09 -5.19 2.71
CA ASP A 45 14.95 -4.03 2.44
C ASP A 45 14.80 -3.55 0.98
N LEU A 46 14.79 -4.46 0.00
CA LEU A 46 14.53 -4.12 -1.40
C LEU A 46 13.17 -3.45 -1.59
N THR A 47 12.13 -3.96 -0.93
CA THR A 47 10.78 -3.36 -0.96
C THR A 47 10.78 -1.99 -0.31
N THR A 48 11.44 -1.84 0.83
CA THR A 48 11.62 -0.57 1.53
C THR A 48 12.29 0.47 0.64
N GLN A 49 13.43 0.13 0.02
CA GLN A 49 14.15 1.02 -0.89
C GLN A 49 13.27 1.45 -2.06
N ARG A 50 12.47 0.52 -2.61
CA ARG A 50 11.49 0.81 -3.66
C ARG A 50 10.43 1.80 -3.18
N MET A 51 9.83 1.60 -2.00
CA MET A 51 8.81 2.50 -1.45
C MET A 51 9.37 3.90 -1.17
N LEU A 52 10.58 3.98 -0.60
CA LEU A 52 11.26 5.26 -0.35
C LEU A 52 11.59 6.00 -1.64
N ARG A 53 12.02 5.28 -2.68
CA ARG A 53 12.25 5.86 -4.01
C ARG A 53 10.96 6.39 -4.63
N ILE A 54 9.86 5.62 -4.55
CA ILE A 54 8.56 6.08 -5.04
C ILE A 54 8.14 7.35 -4.29
N ASN A 55 8.25 7.35 -2.96
CA ASN A 55 7.91 8.49 -2.12
C ASN A 55 8.71 9.75 -2.45
N SER A 56 9.97 9.62 -2.91
CA SER A 56 10.82 10.77 -3.24
C SER A 56 10.60 11.35 -4.64
N ILE A 57 10.09 10.56 -5.58
CA ILE A 57 9.95 10.98 -6.99
C ILE A 57 8.50 11.25 -7.41
N ALA A 58 7.51 10.79 -6.64
CA ALA A 58 6.11 10.89 -6.99
C ALA A 58 5.38 11.88 -6.04
N PRO A 59 5.20 13.15 -6.44
CA PRO A 59 4.70 14.20 -5.54
C PRO A 59 3.24 14.01 -5.08
N GLY A 60 2.46 13.18 -5.77
CA GLY A 60 1.10 12.82 -5.35
C GLY A 60 1.05 11.70 -4.29
N ILE A 61 2.19 11.12 -3.93
CA ILE A 61 2.25 10.07 -2.92
C ILE A 61 2.33 10.69 -1.53
N THR A 62 1.48 10.21 -0.63
CA THR A 62 1.54 10.52 0.80
C THR A 62 1.46 9.24 1.60
N TRP A 63 2.20 9.19 2.71
CA TRP A 63 2.15 8.08 3.64
C TRP A 63 1.59 8.55 4.98
N GLU A 64 0.74 7.73 5.57
CA GLU A 64 0.17 7.94 6.89
C GLU A 64 0.48 6.75 7.78
N LYS A 65 0.65 7.01 9.07
CA LYS A 65 0.85 6.00 10.10
C LYS A 65 -0.26 6.05 11.13
N ALA A 66 -0.67 4.88 11.61
CA ALA A 66 -1.53 4.73 12.77
C ALA A 66 -0.66 4.40 13.99
N THR A 67 -0.77 5.22 15.04
CA THR A 67 -0.03 5.05 16.30
C THR A 67 -1.00 4.72 17.43
N ASP A 68 -0.73 3.67 18.19
CA ASP A 68 -1.45 3.39 19.43
C ASP A 68 -1.14 4.47 20.47
N THR A 69 -2.17 5.18 20.91
CA THR A 69 -2.05 6.29 21.86
C THR A 69 -1.55 5.87 23.24
N THR A 70 -1.67 4.60 23.59
CA THR A 70 -1.25 4.06 24.89
C THR A 70 0.25 3.79 24.92
N THR A 71 0.76 3.18 23.85
CA THR A 71 2.15 2.70 23.77
C THR A 71 3.06 3.63 22.97
N GLY A 72 2.51 4.52 22.15
CA GLY A 72 3.26 5.34 21.21
C GLY A 72 3.82 4.56 20.01
N VAL A 73 3.46 3.29 19.86
CA VAL A 73 4.00 2.41 18.81
C VAL A 73 3.18 2.56 17.53
N VAL A 74 3.87 2.62 16.38
CA VAL A 74 3.23 2.54 15.07
C VAL A 74 2.72 1.12 14.85
N VAL A 75 1.43 1.00 14.63
CA VAL A 75 0.70 -0.28 14.49
C VAL A 75 0.17 -0.50 13.08
N GLY A 76 0.40 0.43 12.16
CA GLY A 76 -0.04 0.31 10.79
C GLY A 76 0.24 1.58 9.99
N GLY A 77 -0.03 1.51 8.70
CA GLY A 77 0.08 2.66 7.83
C GLY A 77 -0.64 2.46 6.50
N ALA A 78 -0.79 3.57 5.79
CA ALA A 78 -1.40 3.61 4.48
C ALA A 78 -0.57 4.48 3.54
N MET A 79 -0.45 4.04 2.29
CA MET A 79 0.04 4.84 1.19
C MET A 79 -1.15 5.31 0.38
N TRP A 80 -1.19 6.61 0.10
CA TRP A 80 -2.20 7.25 -0.73
C TRP A 80 -1.53 7.91 -1.94
N SER A 81 -2.20 7.85 -3.09
CA SER A 81 -1.78 8.49 -4.33
C SER A 81 -2.88 9.44 -4.80
N LEU A 82 -2.60 10.74 -4.89
CA LEU A 82 -3.53 11.76 -5.37
C LEU A 82 -3.15 12.21 -6.79
N TYR A 83 -4.17 12.30 -7.64
CA TYR A 83 -4.05 12.68 -9.05
C TYR A 83 -5.14 13.71 -9.39
N GLU A 84 -4.80 15.01 -9.36
CA GLU A 84 -5.77 16.10 -9.57
C GLU A 84 -5.90 16.52 -11.03
N HIS A 85 -4.78 16.57 -11.76
CA HIS A 85 -4.73 17.13 -13.13
C HIS A 85 -4.08 16.19 -14.14
N VAL A 86 -3.69 15.00 -13.69
CA VAL A 86 -3.02 13.98 -14.50
C VAL A 86 -3.64 12.64 -14.20
N LYS A 87 -3.64 11.73 -15.16
CA LYS A 87 -4.06 10.35 -14.91
C LYS A 87 -2.93 9.56 -14.26
N PRO A 88 -3.24 8.52 -13.46
CA PRO A 88 -2.24 7.59 -12.97
C PRO A 88 -1.43 7.03 -14.14
N GLN A 89 -0.11 7.20 -14.09
CA GLN A 89 0.76 6.56 -15.07
C GLN A 89 0.77 5.05 -14.82
N ARG A 90 0.63 4.29 -15.90
CA ARG A 90 0.74 2.83 -15.87
C ARG A 90 2.22 2.46 -15.91
N PHE A 91 2.82 2.26 -14.74
CA PHE A 91 4.17 1.72 -14.67
C PHE A 91 4.11 0.21 -14.80
N PRO A 92 4.84 -0.41 -15.74
CA PRO A 92 5.01 -1.85 -15.70
C PRO A 92 5.66 -2.22 -14.36
N ILE A 93 5.33 -3.40 -13.84
CA ILE A 93 6.15 -4.01 -12.79
C ILE A 93 7.57 -4.17 -13.35
N ASP A 94 8.43 -3.31 -12.84
CA ASP A 94 9.85 -3.36 -13.08
C ASP A 94 10.57 -3.17 -11.76
N GLY A 95 11.58 -4.01 -11.56
CA GLY A 95 12.40 -4.06 -10.36
C GLY A 95 13.86 -4.19 -10.79
N PRO A 96 14.82 -3.87 -9.91
CA PRO A 96 16.23 -4.06 -10.22
C PRO A 96 16.51 -5.53 -10.64
N PRO A 97 17.59 -5.78 -11.42
CA PRO A 97 18.01 -7.14 -11.74
C PRO A 97 18.08 -8.01 -10.48
N GLY A 98 17.51 -9.22 -10.54
CA GLY A 98 17.43 -10.15 -9.41
C GLY A 98 16.19 -10.00 -8.52
N THR A 99 15.26 -9.08 -8.82
CA THR A 99 13.99 -8.98 -8.07
C THR A 99 13.22 -10.31 -8.14
N TRP A 100 12.96 -10.81 -9.35
CA TRP A 100 12.39 -12.15 -9.57
C TRP A 100 13.50 -13.14 -9.88
N GLU A 101 13.33 -14.40 -9.46
CA GLU A 101 14.32 -15.45 -9.68
C GLU A 101 14.36 -15.85 -11.15
N THR A 102 13.19 -15.83 -11.80
CA THR A 102 13.05 -16.18 -13.22
C THR A 102 12.29 -15.12 -14.01
N ALA A 103 12.46 -15.14 -15.33
CA ALA A 103 11.66 -14.32 -16.24
C ALA A 103 10.17 -14.71 -16.21
N GLU A 104 9.87 -15.99 -15.97
CA GLU A 104 8.50 -16.50 -15.87
C GLU A 104 7.78 -15.93 -14.65
N GLU A 105 8.44 -15.87 -13.49
CA GLU A 105 7.89 -15.22 -12.29
C GLU A 105 7.61 -13.73 -12.51
N LYS A 106 8.51 -13.03 -13.21
CA LYS A 106 8.29 -11.61 -13.57
C LYS A 106 7.05 -11.46 -14.46
N GLU A 107 6.87 -12.31 -15.47
CA GLU A 107 5.69 -12.26 -16.33
C GLU A 107 4.41 -12.64 -15.58
N TYR A 108 4.48 -13.61 -14.67
CA TYR A 108 3.37 -13.95 -13.78
C TYR A 108 2.96 -12.75 -12.91
N ALA A 109 3.92 -12.09 -12.26
CA ALA A 109 3.65 -10.90 -11.44
C ALA A 109 3.02 -9.76 -12.25
N LYS A 110 3.52 -9.52 -13.47
CA LYS A 110 2.94 -8.53 -14.40
C LYS A 110 1.51 -8.86 -14.80
N ALA A 111 1.25 -10.12 -15.16
CA ALA A 111 -0.09 -10.58 -15.53
C ALA A 111 -1.06 -10.45 -14.35
N LEU A 112 -0.63 -10.86 -13.15
CA LEU A 112 -1.43 -10.77 -11.94
C LEU A 112 -1.76 -9.32 -11.59
N GLN A 113 -0.78 -8.40 -11.64
CA GLN A 113 -1.06 -6.98 -11.45
C GLN A 113 -2.04 -6.43 -12.48
N ALA A 114 -1.84 -6.72 -13.76
CA ALA A 114 -2.72 -6.25 -14.81
C ALA A 114 -4.17 -6.69 -14.57
N SER A 115 -4.38 -7.93 -14.09
CA SER A 115 -5.70 -8.44 -13.73
C SER A 115 -6.30 -7.74 -12.51
N CYS A 116 -5.50 -7.37 -11.51
CA CYS A 116 -6.00 -6.73 -10.29
C CYS A 116 -6.29 -5.24 -10.46
N VAL A 117 -5.53 -4.53 -11.29
CA VAL A 117 -5.66 -3.06 -11.42
C VAL A 117 -6.51 -2.65 -12.62
N GLY A 118 -6.95 -3.58 -13.47
CA GLY A 118 -7.68 -3.29 -14.71
C GLY A 118 -8.93 -2.44 -14.49
N ASP A 119 -9.79 -2.86 -13.57
CA ASP A 119 -11.04 -2.14 -13.25
C ASP A 119 -10.77 -0.77 -12.62
N GLU A 120 -9.77 -0.69 -11.74
CA GLU A 120 -9.37 0.58 -11.14
C GLU A 120 -8.83 1.55 -12.20
N MET A 121 -8.05 1.05 -13.17
CA MET A 121 -7.55 1.88 -14.27
C MET A 121 -8.67 2.32 -15.20
N ALA A 122 -9.66 1.46 -15.47
CA ALA A 122 -10.84 1.85 -16.25
C ALA A 122 -11.65 2.96 -15.55
N LEU A 123 -11.80 2.87 -14.22
CA LEU A 123 -12.40 3.94 -13.41
C LEU A 123 -11.60 5.25 -13.52
N CYS A 124 -10.27 5.16 -13.45
CA CYS A 124 -9.40 6.33 -13.58
C CYS A 124 -9.52 7.01 -14.96
N ASP A 125 -9.59 6.20 -16.02
CA ASP A 125 -9.68 6.69 -17.41
C ASP A 125 -11.04 7.33 -17.72
N GLY A 126 -12.13 6.81 -17.13
CA GLY A 126 -13.49 7.28 -17.38
C GLY A 126 -13.96 8.45 -16.50
N SER A 127 -13.21 8.82 -15.47
CA SER A 127 -13.55 9.92 -14.56
C SER A 127 -12.93 11.24 -15.03
N ASP A 128 -13.57 12.39 -14.87
CA ASP A 128 -12.94 13.72 -15.02
C ASP A 128 -12.60 14.37 -13.66
N LEU A 129 -12.94 13.69 -12.56
CA LEU A 129 -12.70 14.17 -11.20
C LEU A 129 -11.26 13.86 -10.76
N PRO A 130 -10.74 14.55 -9.72
CA PRO A 130 -9.54 14.12 -9.02
C PRO A 130 -9.65 12.66 -8.59
N ILE A 131 -8.54 11.93 -8.61
CA ILE A 131 -8.52 10.51 -8.25
C ILE A 131 -7.62 10.32 -7.04
N MET A 132 -8.15 9.71 -5.99
CA MET A 132 -7.39 9.31 -4.81
C MET A 132 -7.34 7.79 -4.71
N ARG A 133 -6.14 7.22 -4.71
CA ARG A 133 -5.92 5.77 -4.67
C ARG A 133 -5.25 5.34 -3.37
N MET A 134 -5.63 4.19 -2.84
CA MET A 134 -4.95 3.55 -1.70
C MET A 134 -4.29 2.24 -2.15
N PRO A 135 -3.03 2.28 -2.66
CA PRO A 135 -2.33 1.07 -3.08
C PRO A 135 -1.86 0.18 -1.92
N ILE A 136 -1.60 0.72 -0.74
CA ILE A 136 -1.10 -0.03 0.41
C ILE A 136 -1.86 0.42 1.66
N MET A 137 -2.37 -0.55 2.42
CA MET A 137 -2.74 -0.36 3.81
C MET A 137 -2.42 -1.64 4.58
N ALA A 138 -1.71 -1.49 5.69
CA ALA A 138 -1.34 -2.59 6.55
C ALA A 138 -1.55 -2.22 8.02
N VAL A 139 -1.98 -3.20 8.80
CA VAL A 139 -2.16 -3.10 10.25
C VAL A 139 -1.54 -4.33 10.87
N ASP A 140 -0.76 -4.12 11.93
CA ASP A 140 -0.14 -5.18 12.71
C ASP A 140 -1.20 -6.20 13.12
N PRO A 141 -0.96 -7.52 12.93
CA PRO A 141 -1.92 -8.57 13.27
C PRO A 141 -2.56 -8.43 14.65
N PHE A 142 -1.79 -8.01 15.66
CA PHE A 142 -2.30 -7.85 17.01
C PHE A 142 -3.28 -6.67 17.14
N CYS A 143 -3.23 -5.71 16.21
CA CYS A 143 -4.07 -4.51 16.17
C CYS A 143 -5.18 -4.57 15.12
N GLN A 144 -5.28 -5.66 14.36
CA GLN A 144 -6.36 -5.88 13.42
C GLN A 144 -7.72 -5.98 14.14
N SER A 145 -8.78 -5.55 13.46
CA SER A 145 -10.15 -5.49 13.99
C SER A 145 -10.33 -4.64 15.26
N LYS A 146 -9.33 -3.81 15.62
CA LYS A 146 -9.40 -2.90 16.78
C LYS A 146 -9.67 -1.43 16.40
N GLY A 147 -9.69 -1.10 15.11
CA GLY A 147 -10.04 0.24 14.59
C GLY A 147 -8.88 1.00 13.92
N ALA A 148 -7.64 0.52 13.95
CA ALA A 148 -6.51 1.18 13.31
C ALA A 148 -6.70 1.34 11.78
N GLY A 149 -7.16 0.27 11.11
CA GLY A 149 -7.45 0.31 9.68
C GLY A 149 -8.59 1.27 9.34
N THR A 150 -9.64 1.31 10.17
CA THR A 150 -10.73 2.29 10.03
C THR A 150 -10.21 3.71 10.12
N ALA A 151 -9.37 4.02 11.11
CA ALA A 151 -8.81 5.36 11.28
C ALA A 151 -7.96 5.81 10.07
N LEU A 152 -7.15 4.90 9.51
CA LEU A 152 -6.37 5.17 8.28
C LEU A 152 -7.28 5.45 7.08
N LEU A 153 -8.29 4.60 6.88
CA LEU A 153 -9.25 4.75 5.79
C LEU A 153 -10.03 6.08 5.91
N GLU A 154 -10.56 6.40 7.09
CA GLU A 154 -11.28 7.65 7.35
C GLU A 154 -10.40 8.90 7.16
N SER A 155 -9.10 8.80 7.42
CA SER A 155 -8.16 9.89 7.13
C SER A 155 -8.10 10.20 5.63
N GLY A 156 -7.90 9.17 4.80
CA GLY A 156 -7.86 9.35 3.35
C GLY A 156 -9.21 9.73 2.74
N LEU A 157 -10.30 9.13 3.20
CA LEU A 157 -11.65 9.47 2.71
C LEU A 157 -12.01 10.94 2.97
N ARG A 158 -11.68 11.48 4.16
CA ARG A 158 -11.89 12.92 4.44
C ARG A 158 -11.12 13.83 3.49
N LYS A 159 -9.90 13.44 3.10
CA LYS A 159 -9.12 14.18 2.08
C LYS A 159 -9.78 14.10 0.72
N ALA A 160 -10.23 12.90 0.32
CA ALA A 160 -10.94 12.70 -0.94
C ALA A 160 -12.23 13.53 -1.01
N ASP A 161 -13.04 13.52 0.05
CA ASP A 161 -14.28 14.28 0.15
C ASP A 161 -14.04 15.79 -0.01
N GLY A 162 -12.98 16.31 0.62
CA GLY A 162 -12.58 17.72 0.50
C GLY A 162 -12.14 18.13 -0.91
N LEU A 163 -11.77 17.17 -1.75
CA LEU A 163 -11.35 17.38 -3.14
C LEU A 163 -12.44 16.94 -4.14
N HIS A 164 -13.57 16.43 -3.68
CA HIS A 164 -14.58 15.76 -4.50
C HIS A 164 -13.97 14.68 -5.41
N ALA A 165 -12.99 13.94 -4.87
CA ALA A 165 -12.23 12.95 -5.61
C ALA A 165 -12.97 11.60 -5.70
N VAL A 166 -12.80 10.91 -6.82
CA VAL A 166 -13.14 9.49 -6.93
C VAL A 166 -12.09 8.67 -6.19
N VAL A 167 -12.55 7.73 -5.37
CA VAL A 167 -11.65 6.90 -4.54
C VAL A 167 -11.52 5.49 -5.13
N GLY A 168 -10.27 5.09 -5.40
CA GLY A 168 -9.90 3.72 -5.75
C GLY A 168 -9.23 3.02 -4.56
N LEU A 169 -9.83 1.93 -4.08
CA LEU A 169 -9.29 1.14 -2.96
C LEU A 169 -8.77 -0.20 -3.48
N THR A 170 -7.55 -0.22 -3.98
CA THR A 170 -6.84 -1.47 -4.31
C THR A 170 -6.06 -1.92 -3.09
N CYS A 171 -6.78 -2.31 -2.05
CA CYS A 171 -6.20 -2.83 -0.82
C CYS A 171 -6.39 -4.34 -0.75
N PHE A 172 -5.28 -5.07 -0.71
CA PHE A 172 -5.31 -6.51 -0.44
C PHE A 172 -5.56 -6.70 1.05
N LEU A 173 -6.80 -6.73 1.50
CA LEU A 173 -7.09 -7.04 2.90
C LEU A 173 -6.96 -8.56 3.09
N VAL A 174 -5.90 -9.03 3.78
CA VAL A 174 -5.96 -10.37 4.35
C VAL A 174 -6.82 -10.30 5.59
N ARG A 175 -8.03 -10.82 5.46
CA ARG A 175 -8.84 -11.22 6.59
C ARG A 175 -8.40 -12.64 6.93
N ASP A 176 -7.69 -12.82 8.04
CA ASP A 176 -7.50 -14.17 8.57
C ASP A 176 -8.90 -14.72 8.88
N SER A 177 -9.35 -15.68 8.08
CA SER A 177 -10.64 -16.35 8.24
C SER A 177 -10.59 -17.43 9.33
N ARG A 178 -9.51 -17.50 10.12
CA ARG A 178 -9.33 -18.41 11.24
C ARG A 178 -9.36 -17.71 12.59
N VAL A 179 -10.42 -16.96 12.88
CA VAL A 179 -10.86 -16.66 14.26
C VAL A 179 -12.36 -16.77 14.33
#